data_AF-A0A6I5NEV6-F1
#
_entry.id   AF-A0A6I5NEV6-F1
#
_cell.length_a   1.000
_cell.length_b   1.000
_cell.length_c   1.000
_cell.angle_alpha   90.00
_cell.angle_beta   90.00
_cell.angle_gamma   90.00
#
_symmetry.space_group_name_H-M   'P 1'
#
loop_
_entity.id
_entity.type
_entity.pdbx_description
1 polymer ?
#
loop_
_entity_poly.entity_id
_entity_poly.type
_entity_poly.pdbx_seq_one_letter_code
_entity_poly.pdbx_strand_id
1 'polypeptide(L)' 'AVGVNRCVDNLQLPTVSIYQLVDGAYQLKQFRGEQMVESPTFPHLRLSAQAVFQTAVWD' A
#
# COMPACT_ATOMS: atom_id res chain seq x y z
N ALA A 1 2.89 17.09 32.18
CA ALA A 1 2.19 16.04 31.41
C ALA A 1 0.96 16.66 30.77
N VAL A 2 0.99 16.87 29.46
CA VAL A 2 -0.14 17.31 28.60
C VAL A 2 0.18 16.64 27.27
N GLY A 3 -0.47 15.54 26.91
CA GLY A 3 -1.82 15.54 26.35
C GLY A 3 -1.65 15.09 24.90
N VAL A 4 -1.94 13.82 24.63
CA VAL A 4 -1.84 13.22 23.28
C VAL A 4 -2.65 14.09 22.31
N ASN A 5 -1.94 14.85 21.48
CA ASN A 5 -2.53 15.56 20.37
C ASN A 5 -3.02 14.50 19.38
N ARG A 6 -4.33 14.31 19.42
CA ARG A 6 -5.14 13.50 18.51
C ARG A 6 -4.79 13.83 17.06
N CYS A 7 -3.92 13.05 16.44
CA CYS A 7 -3.84 12.96 14.97
C CYS A 7 -5.02 12.10 14.51
N VAL A 8 -6.22 12.71 14.41
CA VAL A 8 -7.46 12.03 13.98
C VAL A 8 -7.81 12.40 12.53
N ASP A 9 -6.94 13.14 11.84
CA ASP A 9 -7.20 13.74 10.53
C ASP A 9 -6.23 13.29 9.41
N ASN A 10 -5.25 12.42 9.69
CA ASN A 10 -4.49 11.75 8.64
C ASN A 10 -4.01 10.37 9.09
N LEU A 11 -4.96 9.47 9.42
CA LEU A 11 -4.65 8.04 9.36
C LEU A 11 -4.20 7.78 7.92
N GLN A 12 -2.88 7.69 7.72
CA GLN A 12 -2.27 7.47 6.42
C GLN A 12 -3.05 6.33 5.76
N LEU A 13 -3.76 6.65 4.68
CA LEU A 13 -4.61 5.67 4.00
C LEU A 13 -3.79 4.38 3.80
N PRO A 14 -4.34 3.19 4.12
CA PRO A 14 -3.62 1.94 3.93
C PRO A 14 -2.99 1.89 2.53
N THR A 15 -1.67 1.86 2.50
CA THR A 15 -0.89 2.04 1.27
C THR A 15 -0.02 0.82 1.03
N VAL A 16 -0.16 0.21 -0.15
CA VAL A 16 0.78 -0.78 -0.65
C VAL A 16 1.88 -0.05 -1.40
N SER A 17 3.13 -0.23 -0.99
CA SER A 17 4.31 0.33 -1.66
C SER A 17 5.09 -0.79 -2.33
N ILE A 18 5.31 -0.67 -3.64
CA ILE A 18 6.11 -1.59 -4.43
C ILE A 18 7.34 -0.86 -4.95
N TYR A 19 8.49 -1.49 -4.75
CA TYR A 19 9.76 -1.01 -5.28
C TYR A 19 10.16 -1.87 -6.47
N GLN A 20 10.44 -1.23 -7.59
CA GLN A 20 10.93 -1.89 -8.79
C GLN A 20 12.35 -1.42 -9.10
N LEU A 21 13.24 -2.35 -9.39
CA LEU A 21 14.57 -2.02 -9.90
C LEU A 21 14.47 -1.70 -11.40
N VAL A 22 14.76 -0.45 -11.77
CA VAL A 22 14.78 0.05 -13.14
C VAL A 22 16.10 0.77 -13.36
N ASP A 23 16.86 0.39 -14.39
CA ASP A 23 18.16 0.98 -14.73
C ASP A 23 19.13 1.09 -13.54
N GLY A 24 19.14 0.07 -12.68
CA GLY A 24 20.01 0.01 -11.51
C GLY A 24 19.55 0.84 -10.30
N ALA A 25 18.38 1.48 -10.37
CA ALA A 25 17.79 2.25 -9.27
C ALA A 25 16.41 1.72 -8.86
N TYR A 26 16.12 1.72 -7.56
CA TYR A 26 14.78 1.39 -7.06
C TYR A 26 13.83 2.57 -7.24
N GLN A 27 12.74 2.35 -7.98
CA GLN A 27 11.64 3.28 -8.15
C GLN A 27 10.46 2.85 -7.27
N LEU A 28 9.85 3.81 -6.55
CA LEU A 28 8.70 3.59 -5.69
C LEU A 28 7.39 3.80 -6.48
N LYS A 29 6.47 2.85 -6.36
CA LYS A 29 5.07 3.02 -6.76
C LYS A 29 4.14 2.69 -5.60
N GLN A 30 3.14 3.54 -5.38
CA GLN A 30 2.19 3.41 -4.26
C GLN A 30 0.77 3.20 -4.77
N PHE A 31 0.05 2.29 -4.11
CA PHE A 31 -1.33 1.92 -4.43
C PHE A 31 -2.19 2.00 -3.16
N ARG A 32 -3.42 2.50 -3.29
CA ARG A 32 -4.37 2.75 -2.20
C ARG A 32 -5.79 2.40 -2.64
N GLY A 33 -6.62 1.95 -1.70
CA GLY A 33 -8.03 1.60 -1.98
C GLY A 33 -8.16 0.62 -3.14
N GLU A 34 -9.01 0.93 -4.11
CA GLU A 34 -9.29 0.07 -5.27
C GLU A 34 -8.25 0.16 -6.40
N GLN A 35 -7.14 0.88 -6.20
CA GLN A 35 -6.05 0.88 -7.18
C GLN A 35 -5.49 -0.53 -7.37
N MET A 36 -5.46 -0.99 -8.62
CA MET A 36 -4.90 -2.28 -8.98
C MET A 36 -3.39 -2.23 -8.88
N VAL A 37 -2.83 -3.20 -8.18
CA VAL A 37 -1.40 -3.40 -8.06
C VAL A 37 -0.84 -3.82 -9.41
N GLU A 38 0.06 -3.01 -9.95
CA GLU A 38 0.79 -3.33 -11.17
C GLU A 38 2.11 -4.02 -10.85
N SER A 39 2.38 -5.15 -11.50
CA SER A 39 3.62 -5.90 -11.36
C SER A 39 4.17 -6.31 -12.72
N PRO A 40 5.42 -5.96 -13.05
CA PRO A 40 6.08 -6.45 -14.26
C PRO A 40 6.31 -7.97 -14.20
N THR A 41 6.57 -8.51 -13.01
CA THR A 41 6.79 -9.94 -12.79
C THR A 41 5.51 -10.75 -12.95
N PHE A 42 4.36 -10.16 -12.63
CA PHE A 42 3.04 -10.78 -12.76
C PHE A 42 2.07 -9.88 -13.54
N PRO A 43 2.17 -9.82 -14.89
CA PRO A 43 1.38 -8.88 -15.71
C PRO A 43 -0.14 -9.06 -15.64
N HIS A 44 -0.60 -10.23 -15.20
CA HIS A 44 -2.01 -10.57 -15.07
C HIS A 44 -2.51 -10.56 -13.62
N LEU A 45 -1.71 -10.03 -12.68
CA LEU A 45 -2.13 -9.87 -11.30
C LEU A 45 -3.33 -8.93 -11.21
N ARG A 46 -4.46 -9.46 -10.71
CA ARG A 46 -5.68 -8.67 -10.43
C ARG A 46 -5.88 -8.61 -8.92
N LEU A 47 -5.20 -7.65 -8.29
CA LEU A 47 -5.23 -7.44 -6.85
C LEU A 47 -5.33 -5.94 -6.57
N SER A 48 -6.39 -5.50 -5.91
CA SER A 48 -6.47 -4.11 -5.44
C SER A 48 -5.69 -3.92 -4.14
N ALA A 49 -5.22 -2.71 -3.86
CA ALA A 49 -4.52 -2.42 -2.61
C ALA A 49 -5.41 -2.73 -1.38
N GLN A 50 -6.71 -2.47 -1.46
CA GLN A 50 -7.67 -2.77 -0.41
C GLN A 50 -7.78 -4.27 -0.11
N ALA A 51 -7.78 -5.12 -1.15
CA ALA A 51 -7.86 -6.57 -0.97
C ALA A 51 -6.67 -7.13 -0.16
N VAL A 52 -5.49 -6.48 -0.23
CA VAL A 52 -4.32 -6.85 0.58
C VAL A 52 -4.57 -6.67 2.08
N PHE A 53 -5.35 -5.65 2.46
CA PHE A 53 -5.65 -5.36 3.86
C PHE A 53 -6.85 -6.16 4.39
N GLN A 54 -7.71 -6.66 3.52
CA GLN A 54 -8.91 -7.42 3.90
C GLN A 54 -8.62 -8.88 4.30
N THR A 55 -7.41 -9.39 4.09
CA THR A 55 -7.05 -10.80 4.37
C THR A 55 -6.53 -11.07 5.79
N ALA A 56 -6.56 -10.09 6.70
CA ALA A 56 -6.12 -10.25 8.08
C ALA A 56 -7.31 -10.48 9.04
N VAL A 57 -7.99 -11.63 8.91
CA VAL A 57 -8.72 -12.22 10.05
C VAL A 57 -7.68 -13.05 10.81
N TRP A 58 -7.17 -12.52 11.91
CA TRP A 58 -6.48 -13.32 12.91
C TRP A 58 -7.53 -13.64 13.98
N ASP A 59 -8.04 -14.87 14.00
CA ASP A 59 -8.82 -15.40 15.13
C ASP A 59 -7.91 -15.62 16.35
#